data_AF-A0A6L7LFU6-F1
#
_entry.id   AF-A0A6L7LFU6-F1
#
_cell.length_a   1.000
_cell.length_b   1.000
_cell.length_c   1.000
_cell.angle_alpha   90.00
_cell.angle_beta   90.00
_cell.angle_gamma   90.00
#
_symmetry.space_group_name_H-M   'P 1'
#
loop_
_entity.id
_entity.type
_entity.pdbx_description
1 polymer ?
#
loop_
_entity_poly.entity_id
_entity_poly.type
_entity_poly.pdbx_seq_one_letter_code
_entity_poly.pdbx_strand_id
1 'polypeptide(L)' 'MAPDHIARAAGKLAGSWQENEIIERLSGELCPQDLEAAIAIQDELARLIGQKVVGWKVGGELVGRIFQPNLLR' A
#
# COMPACT_ATOMS: atom_id res chain seq x y z
N MET A 1 4.84 2.78 -14.56
CA MET A 1 5.45 1.51 -14.05
C MET A 1 4.79 0.32 -14.74
N ALA A 2 5.47 -0.83 -14.91
CA ALA A 2 4.81 -2.03 -15.43
C ALA A 2 3.81 -2.61 -14.40
N PRO A 3 2.68 -3.21 -14.82
CA PRO A 3 1.70 -3.79 -13.90
C PRO A 3 2.29 -4.81 -12.92
N ASP A 4 3.24 -5.63 -13.39
CA ASP A 4 3.96 -6.59 -12.53
C ASP A 4 4.73 -5.90 -11.39
N HIS A 5 5.39 -4.78 -11.67
CA HIS A 5 6.11 -4.03 -10.64
C HIS A 5 5.16 -3.40 -9.60
N ILE A 6 3.96 -2.98 -10.00
CA ILE A 6 2.94 -2.48 -9.07
C ILE A 6 2.51 -3.61 -8.12
N ALA A 7 2.21 -4.80 -8.66
CA ALA A 7 1.83 -5.96 -7.87
C ALA A 7 2.94 -6.39 -6.90
N ARG A 8 4.20 -6.40 -7.36
CA ARG A 8 5.37 -6.72 -6.53
C ARG A 8 5.61 -5.69 -5.42
N ALA A 9 5.49 -4.40 -5.72
CA ALA A 9 5.61 -3.32 -4.74
C ALA A 9 4.53 -3.41 -3.67
N ALA A 10 3.27 -3.57 -4.08
CA ALA A 10 2.14 -3.74 -3.17
C ALA A 10 2.27 -5.02 -2.33
N GLY A 11 2.71 -6.12 -2.92
CA GLY A 11 2.98 -7.38 -2.21
C GLY A 11 4.04 -7.23 -1.13
N LYS A 12 5.13 -6.50 -1.41
CA LYS A 12 6.17 -6.23 -0.41
C LYS A 12 5.65 -5.39 0.76
N LEU A 13 4.88 -4.34 0.47
CA LEU A 13 4.23 -3.52 1.50
C LEU A 13 3.23 -4.31 2.33
N ALA A 14 2.41 -5.16 1.69
CA ALA A 14 1.42 -6.00 2.37
C ALA A 14 2.08 -7.03 3.29
N GLY A 15 3.19 -7.66 2.84
CA GLY A 15 3.97 -8.60 3.65
C GLY A 15 4.52 -7.93 4.90
N SER A 16 5.22 -6.80 4.75
CA SER A 16 5.78 -6.06 5.90
C SER A 16 4.69 -5.57 6.86
N TRP A 17 3.52 -5.16 6.35
CA TRP A 17 2.35 -4.84 7.19
C TRP A 17 1.88 -6.04 8.01
N GLN A 18 1.79 -7.23 7.41
CA GLN A 18 1.33 -8.45 8.08
C GLN A 18 2.32 -8.96 9.12
N GLU A 19 3.61 -8.84 8.84
CA GLU A 19 4.72 -9.29 9.69
C GLU A 19 5.14 -8.26 10.74
N ASN A 20 4.52 -7.06 10.73
CA ASN A 20 4.89 -5.94 11.59
C ASN A 20 6.38 -5.57 11.46
N GLU A 21 6.87 -5.60 10.21
CA GLU A 21 8.24 -5.27 9.85
C GLU A 21 8.31 -3.85 9.27
N ILE A 22 9.37 -3.12 9.63
CA ILE A 22 9.66 -1.81 9.04
C ILE A 22 10.42 -2.02 7.74
N ILE A 23 9.92 -1.42 6.66
CA ILE A 23 10.72 -1.23 5.44
C ILE A 23 11.07 0.25 5.28
N GLU A 24 12.37 0.55 5.25
CA GLU A 24 12.86 1.93 5.05
C GLU A 24 12.49 2.47 3.67
N ARG A 25 12.57 1.60 2.64
CA ARG A 25 12.25 1.96 1.26
C ARG A 25 11.97 0.74 0.39
N LEU A 26 11.12 0.91 -0.62
CA LEU A 26 11.06 0.00 -1.76
C LEU A 26 12.38 0.04 -2.57
N SER A 27 12.76 -1.08 -3.19
CA SER A 27 13.90 -1.10 -4.11
C SER A 27 13.66 -0.15 -5.29
N GLY A 28 14.73 0.35 -5.92
CA GLY A 28 14.63 1.38 -6.96
C GLY A 28 13.65 1.05 -8.10
N GLU A 29 13.59 -0.22 -8.52
CA GLU A 29 12.65 -0.70 -9.55
C GLU A 29 11.18 -0.75 -9.11
N LEU A 30 10.94 -0.84 -7.79
CA LEU A 30 9.61 -0.89 -7.18
C LEU A 30 9.17 0.48 -6.65
N CYS A 31 10.07 1.45 -6.58
CA CYS A 31 9.74 2.80 -6.16
C CYS A 31 8.93 3.48 -7.26
N PRO A 32 7.72 3.98 -6.97
CA PRO A 32 6.92 4.69 -7.96
C PRO A 32 7.65 5.94 -8.43
N GLN A 33 7.61 6.19 -9.74
CA GLN A 33 8.25 7.34 -10.38
C GLN A 33 7.29 8.52 -10.57
N ASP A 34 6.00 8.27 -10.44
CA ASP A 34 4.93 9.22 -10.65
C ASP A 34 3.76 8.95 -9.68
N LEU A 35 2.84 9.90 -9.62
CA LEU A 35 1.67 9.83 -8.74
C LEU A 35 0.72 8.69 -9.13
N GLU A 36 0.57 8.43 -10.43
CA GLU A 36 -0.30 7.37 -10.95
C GLU A 36 0.15 5.99 -10.45
N ALA A 37 1.44 5.70 -10.54
CA ALA A 37 2.03 4.47 -10.02
C ALA A 37 1.90 4.38 -8.49
N ALA A 38 2.10 5.49 -7.77
CA ALA A 38 1.96 5.50 -6.31
C ALA A 38 0.51 5.18 -5.89
N ILE A 39 -0.49 5.74 -6.57
CA ILE A 39 -1.91 5.46 -6.33
C ILE A 39 -2.23 4.00 -6.68
N ALA A 40 -1.76 3.51 -7.83
CA ALA A 40 -1.99 2.12 -8.24
C ALA A 40 -1.41 1.11 -7.22
N ILE A 41 -0.24 1.41 -6.63
CA ILE A 41 0.33 0.61 -5.55
C ILE A 41 -0.56 0.65 -4.30
N GLN A 42 -1.10 1.81 -3.92
CA GLN A 42 -2.02 1.93 -2.77
C GLN A 42 -3.33 1.17 -2.97
N ASP A 43 -3.86 1.16 -4.20
CA ASP A 43 -5.07 0.42 -4.56
C ASP A 43 -4.85 -1.08 -4.46
N GLU A 44 -3.74 -1.56 -5.04
CA GLU A 44 -3.38 -2.97 -4.97
C GLU A 44 -3.02 -3.41 -3.55
N LEU A 45 -2.33 -2.57 -2.78
CA LEU A 45 -2.07 -2.82 -1.36
C LEU A 45 -3.37 -2.98 -0.56
N ALA A 46 -4.35 -2.09 -0.77
CA ALA A 46 -5.64 -2.18 -0.10
C ALA A 46 -6.37 -3.48 -0.47
N ARG A 47 -6.31 -3.90 -1.74
CA ARG A 47 -6.84 -5.19 -2.21
C ARG A 47 -6.17 -6.37 -1.50
N LEU A 48 -4.85 -6.34 -1.33
CA LEU A 48 -4.07 -7.40 -0.68
C LEU A 48 -4.28 -7.46 0.84
N ILE A 49 -4.40 -6.31 1.51
CA ILE A 49 -4.72 -6.25 2.95
C ILE A 49 -6.10 -6.85 3.21
N GLY A 50 -7.06 -6.65 2.30
CA GLY A 50 -8.37 -7.30 2.34
C GLY A 50 -9.27 -6.87 3.51
N GLN A 51 -8.84 -5.86 4.29
CA GLN A 51 -9.62 -5.33 5.41
C GLN A 51 -10.67 -4.32 4.92
N LYS A 52 -11.75 -4.19 5.68
CA LYS A 52 -12.81 -3.22 5.39
C LYS A 52 -12.26 -1.80 5.47
N VAL A 53 -12.43 -1.02 4.40
CA VAL A 53 -12.17 0.42 4.42
C VAL A 53 -13.28 1.11 5.20
N VAL A 54 -12.91 1.86 6.23
CA VAL A 54 -13.85 2.59 7.12
C VAL A 54 -13.73 4.11 6.99
N GLY A 55 -12.76 4.58 6.22
CA GLY A 55 -12.58 5.99 5.98
C GLY A 55 -11.42 6.30 5.06
N TRP A 56 -11.21 7.59 4.86
CA TRP A 56 -10.16 8.14 4.02
C TRP A 56 -9.34 9.13 4.84
N LYS A 57 -8.04 9.17 4.61
CA LYS A 57 -7.10 10.07 5.25
C LYS A 57 -6.55 11.03 4.20
N VAL A 58 -6.66 12.34 4.44
CA VAL A 58 -6.00 13.34 3.62
C VAL A 58 -4.63 13.68 4.22
N GLY A 59 -3.62 13.79 3.36
CA GLY A 59 -2.28 14.24 3.69
C GLY A 59 -1.71 15.05 2.53
N GLY A 60 -1.61 16.37 2.72
CA GLY A 60 -1.36 17.28 1.59
C GLY A 60 -2.47 17.17 0.54
N GLU A 61 -2.08 17.01 -0.72
CA GLU A 61 -3.00 16.80 -1.85
C GLU A 61 -3.34 15.31 -2.09
N LEU A 62 -2.88 14.41 -1.22
CA LEU A 62 -3.01 12.96 -1.38
C LEU A 62 -4.06 12.37 -0.43
N VAL A 63 -4.65 11.25 -0.86
CA VAL A 63 -5.66 10.51 -0.11
C VAL A 63 -5.19 9.08 0.14
N GLY A 64 -5.22 8.63 1.39
CA GLY A 64 -4.99 7.24 1.81
C GLY A 64 -6.26 6.61 2.37
N ARG A 65 -6.24 5.28 2.55
CA ARG A 65 -7.37 4.50 3.11
C ARG A 65 -7.13 4.17 4.58
N ILE A 66 -8.20 4.19 5.37
CA ILE A 66 -8.21 3.76 6.76
C ILE A 66 -8.91 2.40 6.82
N PHE A 67 -8.22 1.40 7.34
CA PHE A 67 -8.74 0.04 7.48
C PHE A 67 -9.34 -0.16 8.87
N GLN A 68 -10.42 -0.94 8.95
CA GLN A 68 -10.99 -1.36 10.23
C GLN A 68 -9.96 -2.19 10.99
N PRO A 69 -9.62 -1.84 12.24
CA PRO A 69 -8.72 -2.66 13.03
C PRO A 69 -9.34 -4.04 13.27
N ASN A 70 -8.55 -5.10 13.05
CA ASN A 70 -8.89 -6.44 13.51
C ASN A 70 -8.72 -6.48 15.05
N LEU A 71 -9.77 -6.11 15.78
CA LEU A 71 -9.80 -6.08 17.25
C LEU A 71 -9.85 -7.49 17.91
N LEU A 72 -9.52 -8.55 17.17
CA LEU A 72 -9.46 -9.92 17.65
C LEU A 72 -8.12 -10.54 17.22
N ARG A 73 -7.11 -10.39 18.07
CA ARG A 73 -5.98 -11.32 18.19
C ARG A 73 -5.80 -11.61 19.67
#